data_AF-A0A7C3FBB1-F1
#
_entry.id   AF-A0A7C3FBB1-F1
#
_cell.length_a   1.000
_cell.length_b   1.000
_cell.length_c   1.000
_cell.angle_alpha   90.00
_cell.angle_beta   90.00
_cell.angle_gamma   90.00
#
_symmetry.space_group_name_H-M   'P 1'
#
loop_
_entity.id
_entity.type
_entity.pdbx_description
1 polymer ?
#
loop_
_entity_poly.entity_id
_entity_poly.type
_entity_poly.pdbx_seq_one_letter_code
_entity_poly.pdbx_strand_id
1 'polypeptide(L)'
;MRTKCDAKLYDFFKLIVTLILLVVLLMLLSNRIGIQPTAYKEDTQPVLEDREVEEQSAAELHLPPLPETGIALEYDQTSGNLITISGTPHFELNTAGDGWLPILPDELLAQLPSGFRMTQDESNIWAVVDSNGSPLFSLEYETLQWMPIASKASIAQEPTIVGVPDCPKAKPARISATGVKVRVVNALIPLRSSPQAGLNNILRDLPIGTELEVIAMPVCTEYLDGANLWWQVRLLNGLSGWAAEGSAISPTYYLEVFE
;
A
#
# COMPACT_ATOMS: atom_id res chain seq x y z
N MET A 1 -28.65 30.47 -30.90
CA MET A 1 -29.62 29.41 -30.58
C MET A 1 -29.26 28.84 -29.21
N ARG A 2 -30.10 29.04 -28.19
CA ARG A 2 -29.89 28.52 -26.83
C ARG A 2 -30.58 27.16 -26.72
N THR A 3 -29.80 26.09 -26.63
CA THR A 3 -30.30 24.73 -26.35
C THR A 3 -30.80 24.68 -24.91
N LYS A 4 -32.11 24.39 -24.76
CA LYS A 4 -32.72 24.07 -23.46
C LYS A 4 -32.18 22.71 -23.02
N CYS A 5 -31.40 22.70 -21.94
CA CYS A 5 -30.94 21.48 -21.31
C CYS A 5 -32.13 20.85 -20.56
N ASP A 6 -32.52 19.63 -20.94
CA ASP A 6 -33.69 18.93 -20.42
C ASP A 6 -33.51 18.54 -18.95
N ALA A 7 -34.14 19.30 -18.05
CA ALA A 7 -34.21 19.02 -16.61
C ALA A 7 -34.88 17.65 -16.29
N LYS A 8 -35.51 16.99 -17.26
CA LYS A 8 -36.19 15.70 -17.07
C LYS A 8 -35.24 14.50 -16.95
N LEU A 9 -34.01 14.58 -17.46
CA LEU A 9 -33.08 13.44 -17.39
C LEU A 9 -32.52 13.22 -15.97
N TYR A 10 -32.36 14.28 -15.20
CA TYR A 10 -31.80 14.19 -13.84
C TYR A 10 -32.77 13.54 -12.85
N ASP A 11 -34.08 13.79 -12.99
CA ASP A 11 -35.10 13.14 -12.15
C ASP A 11 -35.24 11.64 -12.45
N PHE A 12 -35.05 11.22 -13.70
CA PHE A 12 -35.12 9.80 -14.06
C PHE A 12 -33.96 9.00 -13.45
N PHE A 13 -32.76 9.58 -13.45
CA PHE A 13 -31.59 8.97 -12.82
C PHE A 13 -31.78 8.79 -11.30
N LYS A 14 -32.31 9.82 -10.61
CA LYS A 14 -32.60 9.75 -9.17
C LYS A 14 -33.64 8.67 -8.84
N LEU A 15 -34.65 8.53 -9.68
CA LEU A 15 -35.70 7.51 -9.50
C LEU A 15 -35.12 6.10 -9.62
N ILE A 16 -34.24 5.85 -10.62
CA ILE A 16 -33.56 4.55 -10.78
C ILE A 16 -32.69 4.24 -9.55
N VAL A 17 -31.86 5.19 -9.11
CA VAL A 17 -30.97 4.99 -7.95
C VAL A 17 -31.78 4.67 -6.69
N THR A 18 -32.89 5.37 -6.48
CA THR A 18 -33.79 5.13 -5.33
C THR A 18 -34.40 3.73 -5.37
N LEU A 19 -34.79 3.24 -6.54
CA LEU A 19 -35.40 1.93 -6.72
C LEU A 19 -34.38 0.80 -6.48
N ILE A 20 -33.14 0.97 -6.95
CA ILE A 20 -32.04 0.02 -6.68
C ILE A 20 -31.75 -0.07 -5.18
N LEU A 21 -31.64 1.07 -4.49
CA LEU A 21 -31.39 1.10 -3.05
C LEU A 21 -32.52 0.45 -2.24
N LEU A 22 -33.78 0.63 -2.66
CA LEU A 22 -34.94 -0.03 -2.06
C LEU A 22 -34.86 -1.56 -2.18
N VAL A 23 -34.47 -2.08 -3.35
CA VAL A 23 -34.34 -3.54 -3.57
C VAL A 23 -33.23 -4.12 -2.70
N VAL A 24 -32.08 -3.45 -2.61
CA VAL A 24 -30.97 -3.88 -1.74
C VAL A 24 -31.40 -3.90 -0.27
N LEU A 25 -32.12 -2.86 0.18
CA LEU A 25 -32.65 -2.79 1.55
C LEU A 25 -33.61 -3.96 1.83
N LEU A 26 -34.50 -4.29 0.89
CA LEU A 26 -35.42 -5.42 1.03
C LEU A 26 -34.68 -6.76 1.10
N MET A 27 -33.65 -6.97 0.27
CA MET A 27 -32.82 -8.18 0.35
C MET A 27 -32.12 -8.31 1.71
N LEU A 28 -31.58 -7.23 2.25
CA LEU A 28 -30.93 -7.22 3.57
C LEU A 28 -31.92 -7.49 4.71
N LEU A 29 -33.16 -7.02 4.59
CA LEU A 29 -34.22 -7.29 5.56
C LEU A 29 -34.71 -8.74 5.46
N SER A 30 -34.82 -9.31 4.27
CA SER A 30 -35.20 -10.71 4.06
C SER A 30 -34.13 -11.69 4.55
N ASN A 31 -32.84 -11.34 4.49
CA ASN A 31 -31.75 -12.20 4.97
C ASN A 31 -31.60 -12.25 6.50
N ARG A 32 -32.39 -11.50 7.28
CA ARG A 32 -32.35 -11.52 8.75
C ARG A 32 -33.34 -12.50 9.41
N ILE A 33 -34.13 -13.24 8.65
CA ILE A 33 -35.08 -14.23 9.18
C ILE A 33 -34.59 -15.63 8.81
N GLY A 34 -33.55 -16.09 9.50
CA GLY A 34 -32.93 -17.40 9.26
C GLY A 34 -32.22 -17.93 10.49
N ILE A 35 -32.85 -17.85 11.66
CA ILE A 35 -32.39 -18.55 12.86
C ILE A 35 -33.52 -19.49 13.27
N GLN A 36 -33.40 -20.77 12.92
CA GLN A 36 -34.20 -21.85 13.50
C GLN A 36 -33.69 -22.16 14.91
N PRO A 37 -34.56 -22.29 15.92
CA PRO A 37 -34.20 -22.89 17.20
C PRO A 37 -34.37 -24.41 17.10
N THR A 38 -33.27 -25.16 17.11
CA THR A 38 -33.32 -26.60 17.32
C THR A 38 -33.50 -26.88 18.82
N ALA A 39 -34.74 -27.16 19.19
CA ALA A 39 -35.07 -27.82 20.44
C ALA A 39 -34.79 -29.32 20.30
N TYR A 40 -33.94 -29.87 21.17
CA TYR A 40 -33.90 -31.31 21.43
C TYR A 40 -33.86 -31.57 22.94
N LYS A 41 -34.73 -32.48 23.35
CA LYS A 41 -35.07 -32.87 24.71
C LYS A 41 -34.61 -34.33 24.91
N GLU A 42 -33.78 -34.53 25.93
CA GLU A 42 -33.80 -35.61 26.95
C GLU A 42 -33.97 -37.07 26.50
N ASP A 43 -32.97 -37.94 26.77
CA ASP A 43 -33.15 -39.06 27.72
C ASP A 43 -31.85 -39.81 28.09
N THR A 44 -31.94 -40.54 29.20
CA THR A 44 -30.89 -41.03 30.11
C THR A 44 -30.39 -42.47 29.82
N GLN A 45 -29.05 -42.71 29.84
CA GLN A 45 -28.18 -43.87 30.26
C GLN A 45 -28.61 -45.36 30.01
N PRO A 46 -27.72 -46.41 30.07
CA PRO A 46 -26.42 -46.51 30.78
C PRO A 46 -25.23 -47.25 30.09
N VAL A 47 -24.03 -46.99 30.64
CA VAL A 47 -22.88 -47.89 30.94
C VAL A 47 -22.50 -49.00 29.94
N LEU A 48 -21.27 -48.93 29.39
CA LEU A 48 -20.34 -50.08 29.23
C LEU A 48 -18.91 -49.63 28.87
N GLU A 49 -17.99 -49.94 29.79
CA GLU A 49 -16.59 -50.35 29.64
C GLU A 49 -15.60 -49.55 28.76
N ASP A 50 -14.72 -48.83 29.46
CA ASP A 50 -13.25 -48.94 29.41
C ASP A 50 -12.62 -49.36 28.07
N ARG A 51 -12.33 -48.33 27.27
CA ARG A 51 -11.10 -48.28 26.47
C ARG A 51 -10.74 -46.82 26.24
N GLU A 52 -9.95 -46.29 27.16
CA GLU A 52 -9.15 -45.08 26.94
C GLU A 52 -8.16 -45.39 25.81
N VAL A 53 -8.62 -45.26 24.57
CA VAL A 53 -7.74 -44.88 23.48
C VAL A 53 -7.45 -43.42 23.77
N GLU A 54 -6.24 -43.14 24.25
CA GLU A 54 -5.66 -41.80 24.19
C GLU A 54 -5.65 -41.39 22.71
N GLU A 55 -6.78 -40.83 22.28
CA GLU A 55 -6.89 -40.03 21.08
C GLU A 55 -5.99 -38.83 21.38
N GLN A 56 -4.71 -38.95 21.00
CA GLN A 56 -3.78 -37.85 20.96
C GLN A 56 -4.44 -36.77 20.10
N SER A 57 -5.15 -35.88 20.77
CA SER A 57 -5.64 -34.62 20.25
C SER A 57 -4.45 -33.99 19.53
N ALA A 58 -4.48 -34.04 18.20
CA ALA A 58 -3.55 -33.31 17.37
C ALA A 58 -3.65 -31.87 17.86
N ALA A 59 -2.60 -31.41 18.56
CA ALA A 59 -2.56 -30.08 19.12
C ALA A 59 -2.93 -29.11 17.99
N GLU A 60 -4.06 -28.42 18.17
CA GLU A 60 -4.60 -27.53 17.16
C GLU A 60 -3.54 -26.47 16.88
N LEU A 61 -2.95 -26.55 15.69
CA LEU A 61 -1.75 -25.77 15.37
C LEU A 61 -2.18 -24.31 15.20
N HIS A 62 -2.02 -23.53 16.27
CA HIS A 62 -2.36 -22.12 16.29
C HIS A 62 -1.37 -21.35 15.42
N LEU A 63 -1.77 -21.07 14.18
CA LEU A 63 -1.00 -20.25 13.26
C LEU A 63 -1.19 -18.76 13.55
N PRO A 64 -0.13 -17.93 13.39
CA PRO A 64 -0.27 -16.49 13.40
C PRO A 64 -1.09 -16.02 12.19
N PRO A 65 -1.71 -14.81 12.27
CA PRO A 65 -2.47 -14.27 11.15
C PRO A 65 -1.61 -14.17 9.89
N LEU A 66 -2.20 -14.54 8.75
CA LEU A 66 -1.50 -14.44 7.46
C LEU A 66 -1.23 -12.97 7.13
N PRO A 67 -0.07 -12.66 6.52
CA PRO A 67 0.21 -11.30 6.07
C PRO A 67 -0.78 -10.88 4.97
N GLU A 68 -1.21 -9.62 5.01
CA GLU A 68 -2.05 -9.03 3.96
C GLU A 68 -1.18 -8.72 2.74
N THR A 69 -1.38 -9.44 1.65
CA THR A 69 -0.56 -9.29 0.43
C THR A 69 -1.44 -9.23 -0.82
N GLY A 70 -0.91 -8.69 -1.91
CA GLY A 70 -1.60 -8.67 -3.21
C GLY A 70 -1.68 -10.05 -3.88
N ILE A 71 -0.96 -11.04 -3.34
CA ILE A 71 -0.89 -12.41 -3.86
C ILE A 71 -1.49 -13.37 -2.82
N ALA A 72 -2.25 -14.37 -3.29
CA ALA A 72 -2.77 -15.40 -2.41
C ALA A 72 -1.64 -16.29 -1.87
N LEU A 73 -1.60 -16.47 -0.55
CA LEU A 73 -0.66 -17.32 0.17
C LEU A 73 -1.39 -18.47 0.85
N GLU A 74 -0.77 -19.64 0.88
CA GLU A 74 -1.25 -20.85 1.54
C GLU A 74 -0.17 -21.40 2.46
N TYR A 75 -0.56 -21.93 3.62
CA TYR A 75 0.36 -22.58 4.55
C TYR A 75 0.63 -24.02 4.13
N ASP A 76 1.89 -24.33 3.83
CA ASP A 76 2.35 -25.69 3.62
C ASP A 76 2.80 -26.32 4.94
N GLN A 77 2.00 -27.25 5.45
CA GLN A 77 2.27 -27.97 6.70
C GLN A 77 3.56 -28.80 6.64
N THR A 78 4.02 -29.18 5.44
CA THR A 78 5.22 -30.03 5.28
C THR A 78 6.48 -29.21 5.47
N SER A 79 6.53 -28.00 4.87
CA SER A 79 7.69 -27.12 4.95
C SER A 79 7.62 -26.11 6.08
N GLY A 80 6.43 -25.85 6.64
CA GLY A 80 6.20 -24.78 7.62
C GLY A 80 6.20 -23.38 7.01
N ASN A 81 6.07 -23.27 5.68
CA ASN A 81 6.17 -22.01 4.94
C ASN A 81 4.81 -21.53 4.42
N LEU A 82 4.72 -20.23 4.18
CA LEU A 82 3.70 -19.66 3.30
C LEU A 82 4.19 -19.68 1.86
N ILE A 83 3.45 -20.39 1.01
CA ILE A 83 3.73 -20.56 -0.41
C ILE A 83 2.66 -19.87 -1.25
N THR A 84 3.00 -19.47 -2.46
CA THR A 84 2.03 -19.04 -3.47
C THR A 84 1.37 -20.25 -4.13
N ILE A 85 0.37 -20.01 -4.98
CA ILE A 85 -0.26 -21.03 -5.83
C ILE A 85 0.73 -21.74 -6.78
N SER A 86 1.90 -21.16 -7.05
CA SER A 86 2.96 -21.80 -7.84
C SER A 86 3.88 -22.68 -7.01
N GLY A 87 3.64 -22.78 -5.70
CA GLY A 87 4.50 -23.51 -4.75
C GLY A 87 5.77 -22.77 -4.35
N THR A 88 5.88 -21.47 -4.66
CA THR A 88 7.05 -20.67 -4.30
C THR A 88 6.94 -20.21 -2.85
N PRO A 89 7.91 -20.52 -1.96
CA PRO A 89 7.88 -20.06 -0.58
C PRO A 89 8.29 -18.59 -0.48
N HIS A 90 7.53 -17.81 0.30
CA HIS A 90 7.80 -16.38 0.53
C HIS A 90 7.96 -16.01 2.00
N PHE A 91 7.37 -16.79 2.92
CA PHE A 91 7.52 -16.58 4.35
C PHE A 91 7.74 -17.92 5.06
N GLU A 92 8.52 -17.90 6.12
CA GLU A 92 8.70 -19.00 7.07
C GLU A 92 8.14 -18.61 8.43
N LEU A 93 7.65 -19.59 9.19
CA LEU A 93 7.23 -19.36 10.57
C LEU A 93 8.47 -19.04 11.43
N ASN A 94 8.41 -17.96 12.20
CA ASN A 94 9.51 -17.58 13.08
C ASN A 94 9.72 -18.65 14.18
N THR A 95 10.89 -18.62 14.83
CA THR A 95 11.23 -19.61 15.87
C THR A 95 10.31 -19.58 17.10
N ALA A 96 9.61 -18.47 17.32
CA ALA A 96 8.65 -18.32 18.41
C ALA A 96 7.27 -18.90 18.06
N GLY A 97 7.00 -19.18 16.78
CA GLY A 97 5.72 -19.66 16.28
C GLY A 97 4.61 -18.59 16.25
N ASP A 98 4.95 -17.32 16.51
CA ASP A 98 3.98 -16.23 16.69
C ASP A 98 3.98 -15.21 15.54
N GLY A 99 4.81 -15.42 14.51
CA GLY A 99 4.89 -14.53 13.37
C GLY A 99 5.55 -15.13 12.14
N TRP A 100 5.39 -14.43 11.01
CA TRP A 100 5.93 -14.81 9.70
C TRP A 100 7.17 -13.97 9.37
N LEU A 101 8.28 -14.64 9.03
CA LEU A 101 9.52 -14.02 8.56
C LEU A 101 9.63 -14.20 7.04
N PRO A 102 9.81 -13.15 6.23
CA PRO A 102 9.97 -13.32 4.80
C PRO A 102 11.27 -14.04 4.46
N ILE A 103 11.22 -14.85 3.41
CA ILE A 103 12.37 -15.58 2.90
C ILE A 103 13.11 -14.67 1.90
N LEU A 104 14.43 -14.59 2.02
CA LEU A 104 15.28 -13.87 1.08
C LEU A 104 15.64 -14.78 -0.10
N PRO A 105 15.40 -14.38 -1.36
CA PRO A 105 15.85 -15.13 -2.52
C PRO A 105 17.38 -15.30 -2.54
N ASP A 106 17.87 -16.44 -3.05
CA ASP A 106 19.30 -16.74 -3.13
C ASP A 106 20.07 -15.66 -3.90
N GLU A 107 19.48 -15.12 -4.97
CA GLU A 107 20.07 -14.05 -5.76
C GLU A 107 20.26 -12.77 -4.94
N LEU A 108 19.34 -12.48 -4.02
CA LEU A 108 19.44 -11.34 -3.12
C LEU A 108 20.49 -11.60 -2.04
N LEU A 109 20.45 -12.77 -1.39
CA LEU A 109 21.44 -13.18 -0.39
C LEU A 109 22.87 -13.05 -0.88
N ALA A 110 23.13 -13.42 -2.15
CA ALA A 110 24.44 -13.29 -2.79
C ALA A 110 24.94 -11.83 -2.92
N GLN A 111 24.04 -10.85 -2.86
CA GLN A 111 24.33 -9.42 -2.99
C GLN A 111 24.42 -8.70 -1.64
N LEU A 112 23.94 -9.31 -0.55
CA LEU A 112 23.88 -8.65 0.76
C LEU A 112 25.26 -8.57 1.43
N PRO A 113 25.59 -7.45 2.08
CA PRO A 113 26.83 -7.33 2.83
C PRO A 113 26.83 -8.23 4.05
N SER A 114 28.02 -8.64 4.50
CA SER A 114 28.16 -9.40 5.75
C SER A 114 27.57 -8.63 6.94
N GLY A 115 26.79 -9.32 7.77
CA GLY A 115 26.17 -8.72 8.96
C GLY A 115 24.91 -7.90 8.66
N PHE A 116 24.28 -8.13 7.50
CA PHE A 116 22.92 -7.65 7.27
C PHE A 116 21.95 -8.23 8.31
N ARG A 117 20.84 -7.54 8.54
CA ARG A 117 19.72 -8.05 9.34
C ARG A 117 18.39 -7.67 8.69
N MET A 118 17.37 -8.47 8.95
CA MET A 118 15.99 -8.12 8.59
C MET A 118 15.32 -7.39 9.75
N THR A 119 14.52 -6.38 9.46
CA THR A 119 13.77 -5.61 10.44
C THR A 119 12.44 -5.15 9.85
N GLN A 120 11.49 -4.79 10.70
CA GLN A 120 10.23 -4.18 10.29
C GLN A 120 10.23 -2.69 10.67
N ASP A 121 9.63 -1.87 9.83
CA ASP A 121 9.38 -0.46 10.15
C ASP A 121 8.08 -0.27 10.96
N GLU A 122 7.75 0.98 11.25
CA GLU A 122 6.53 1.40 11.96
C GLU A 122 5.22 1.05 11.22
N SER A 123 5.30 0.68 9.94
CA SER A 123 4.17 0.22 9.13
C SER A 123 4.15 -1.31 8.98
N ASN A 124 4.98 -2.04 9.74
CA ASN A 124 5.19 -3.49 9.67
C ASN A 124 5.76 -3.99 8.33
N ILE A 125 6.38 -3.10 7.53
CA ILE A 125 7.00 -3.47 6.26
C ILE A 125 8.39 -4.03 6.55
N TRP A 126 8.69 -5.21 5.99
CA TRP A 126 10.00 -5.81 6.10
C TRP A 126 11.05 -5.11 5.25
N ALA A 127 12.20 -4.84 5.85
CA ALA A 127 13.38 -4.29 5.21
C ALA A 127 14.62 -5.11 5.56
N VAL A 128 15.54 -5.21 4.59
CA VAL A 128 16.92 -5.64 4.83
C VAL A 128 17.76 -4.40 5.10
N VAL A 129 18.47 -4.40 6.22
CA VAL A 129 19.38 -3.31 6.59
C VAL A 129 20.82 -3.84 6.72
N ASP A 130 21.80 -2.98 6.44
CA ASP A 130 23.21 -3.29 6.65
C ASP A 130 23.59 -3.38 8.14
N SER A 131 24.87 -3.66 8.42
CA SER A 131 25.39 -3.74 9.78
C SER A 131 25.26 -2.44 10.58
N ASN A 132 25.21 -1.28 9.92
CA ASN A 132 24.99 0.03 10.53
C ASN A 132 23.49 0.36 10.69
N GLY A 133 22.59 -0.48 10.17
CA GLY A 133 21.14 -0.24 10.16
C GLY A 133 20.65 0.59 8.99
N SER A 134 21.47 0.83 7.96
CA SER A 134 21.03 1.51 6.74
C SER A 134 20.16 0.57 5.90
N PRO A 135 18.98 1.01 5.43
CA PRO A 135 18.13 0.19 4.57
C PRO A 135 18.77 -0.08 3.21
N LEU A 136 18.71 -1.34 2.77
CA LEU A 136 19.21 -1.82 1.48
C LEU A 136 18.06 -2.26 0.57
N PHE A 137 17.08 -2.98 1.10
CA PHE A 137 15.93 -3.51 0.35
C PHE A 137 14.65 -3.44 1.20
N SER A 138 13.50 -3.26 0.56
CA SER A 138 12.15 -3.31 1.16
C SER A 138 11.34 -4.41 0.48
N LEU A 139 10.53 -5.14 1.23
CA LEU A 139 9.55 -6.07 0.67
C LEU A 139 8.32 -5.30 0.17
N GLU A 140 7.96 -5.47 -1.10
CA GLU A 140 6.71 -4.98 -1.68
C GLU A 140 5.62 -6.04 -1.54
N TYR A 141 4.55 -5.76 -0.81
CA TYR A 141 3.52 -6.75 -0.48
C TYR A 141 2.54 -7.00 -1.62
N GLU A 142 2.41 -6.09 -2.59
CA GLU A 142 1.57 -6.33 -3.77
C GLU A 142 2.14 -7.42 -4.67
N THR A 143 3.47 -7.50 -4.77
CA THR A 143 4.18 -8.37 -5.71
C THR A 143 5.06 -9.42 -5.03
N LEU A 144 5.23 -9.33 -3.71
CA LEU A 144 6.17 -10.13 -2.90
C LEU A 144 7.61 -10.07 -3.42
N GLN A 145 8.02 -8.92 -3.94
CA GLN A 145 9.37 -8.69 -4.46
C GLN A 145 10.18 -7.79 -3.52
N TRP A 146 11.46 -8.08 -3.41
CA TRP A 146 12.41 -7.23 -2.69
C TRP A 146 12.90 -6.10 -3.61
N MET A 147 12.52 -4.88 -3.26
CA MET A 147 12.87 -3.66 -4.01
C MET A 147 14.08 -2.98 -3.38
N PRO A 148 15.12 -2.62 -4.17
CA PRO A 148 16.26 -1.90 -3.62
C PRO A 148 15.82 -0.53 -3.09
N ILE A 149 16.13 -0.26 -1.83
CA ILE A 149 16.01 1.06 -1.25
C ILE A 149 17.28 1.79 -1.67
N ALA A 150 17.16 2.74 -2.60
CA ALA A 150 18.30 3.52 -3.05
C ALA A 150 19.00 4.16 -1.85
N SER A 151 20.10 3.54 -1.42
CA SER A 151 20.97 4.02 -0.35
C SER A 151 21.41 5.44 -0.71
N LYS A 152 21.17 6.38 0.19
CA LYS A 152 21.60 7.79 0.07
C LYS A 152 23.13 7.95 0.12
N ALA A 153 23.90 6.86 0.01
CA ALA A 153 25.36 6.85 0.09
C ALA A 153 25.98 6.15 -1.14
N SER A 154 25.97 6.83 -2.28
CA SER A 154 27.12 6.94 -3.19
C SER A 154 26.68 7.59 -4.50
N ILE A 155 26.39 8.89 -4.46
CA ILE A 155 26.79 9.77 -5.56
C ILE A 155 27.29 11.08 -4.93
N ALA A 156 28.57 11.10 -4.52
CA ALA A 156 29.34 12.33 -4.57
C ALA A 156 29.63 12.63 -6.05
N GLN A 157 28.57 12.96 -6.80
CA GLN A 157 28.71 13.67 -8.06
C GLN A 157 28.70 15.12 -7.63
N GLU A 158 29.85 15.74 -7.83
CA GLU A 158 29.96 17.13 -8.27
C GLU A 158 28.67 17.53 -9.01
N PRO A 159 27.98 18.60 -8.59
CA PRO A 159 26.60 18.89 -8.98
C PRO A 159 26.49 18.92 -10.50
N THR A 160 26.10 17.79 -11.06
CA THR A 160 25.71 17.72 -12.45
C THR A 160 24.35 18.38 -12.43
N ILE A 161 24.29 19.62 -12.92
CA ILE A 161 23.04 20.32 -13.18
C ILE A 161 22.32 19.51 -14.28
N VAL A 162 21.73 18.38 -13.91
CA VAL A 162 20.76 17.68 -14.73
C VAL A 162 19.53 18.56 -14.64
N GLY A 163 19.36 19.40 -15.66
CA GLY A 163 18.23 20.33 -15.73
C GLY A 163 16.92 19.58 -15.54
N VAL A 164 15.96 20.24 -14.89
CA VAL A 164 14.59 19.74 -14.80
C VAL A 164 14.13 19.33 -16.22
N PRO A 165 13.59 18.10 -16.42
CA PRO A 165 13.14 17.65 -17.72
C PRO A 165 12.17 18.66 -18.33
N ASP A 166 12.31 18.90 -19.64
CA ASP A 166 11.39 19.76 -20.37
C ASP A 166 9.97 19.17 -20.29
N CYS A 167 9.04 19.97 -19.79
CA CYS A 167 7.66 19.56 -19.54
C CYS A 167 6.73 20.66 -20.08
N PRO A 168 6.57 20.77 -21.41
CA PRO A 168 6.02 21.96 -22.08
C PRO A 168 4.54 22.25 -21.74
N LYS A 169 3.79 21.25 -21.29
CA LYS A 169 2.39 21.39 -20.85
C LYS A 169 2.25 21.61 -19.33
N ALA A 170 3.33 21.50 -18.58
CA ALA A 170 3.33 21.81 -17.16
C ALA A 170 3.68 23.28 -16.94
N LYS A 171 3.55 23.68 -15.67
CA LYS A 171 4.07 24.96 -15.22
C LYS A 171 5.59 24.98 -15.25
N PRO A 172 6.22 26.16 -15.43
CA PRO A 172 7.64 26.32 -15.24
C PRO A 172 8.07 25.84 -13.85
N ALA A 173 9.10 25.00 -13.79
CA ALA A 173 9.62 24.50 -12.52
C ALA A 173 10.19 25.63 -11.67
N ARG A 174 9.87 25.60 -10.37
CA ARG A 174 10.39 26.48 -9.32
C ARG A 174 11.33 25.74 -8.38
N ILE A 175 11.20 24.42 -8.30
CA ILE A 175 12.13 23.55 -7.61
C ILE A 175 13.24 23.18 -8.60
N SER A 176 14.50 23.34 -8.20
CA SER A 176 15.66 23.19 -9.10
C SER A 176 16.57 22.00 -8.77
N ALA A 177 16.43 21.39 -7.58
CA ALA A 177 17.33 20.34 -7.12
C ALA A 177 16.66 19.44 -6.05
N THR A 178 17.28 18.29 -5.78
CA THR A 178 17.00 17.45 -4.62
C THR A 178 17.64 18.04 -3.35
N GLY A 179 17.22 17.55 -2.18
CA GLY A 179 17.63 18.07 -0.87
C GLY A 179 16.96 19.38 -0.47
N VAL A 180 16.16 19.98 -1.36
CA VAL A 180 15.44 21.23 -1.11
C VAL A 180 14.22 20.96 -0.23
N LYS A 181 13.98 21.84 0.75
CA LYS A 181 12.77 21.82 1.55
C LYS A 181 11.65 22.59 0.86
N VAL A 182 10.47 21.98 0.83
CA VAL A 182 9.28 22.57 0.22
C VAL A 182 8.07 22.43 1.13
N ARG A 183 7.17 23.40 1.04
CA ARG A 183 5.92 23.43 1.80
C ARG A 183 4.72 23.36 0.87
N VAL A 184 3.70 22.63 1.29
CA VAL A 184 2.41 22.59 0.59
C VAL A 184 1.68 23.92 0.75
N VAL A 185 1.27 24.51 -0.37
CA VAL A 185 0.63 25.82 -0.46
C VAL A 185 -0.63 25.78 -1.34
N ASN A 186 -1.52 26.76 -1.16
CA ASN A 186 -2.72 27.04 -1.97
C ASN A 186 -3.82 25.96 -2.05
N ALA A 187 -3.53 24.68 -1.81
CA ALA A 187 -4.51 23.60 -1.81
C ALA A 187 -4.06 22.42 -0.94
N LEU A 188 -5.04 21.65 -0.46
CA LEU A 188 -4.80 20.27 -0.02
C LEU A 188 -4.52 19.42 -1.25
N ILE A 189 -3.42 18.65 -1.23
CA ILE A 189 -2.99 17.81 -2.36
C ILE A 189 -2.74 16.38 -1.89
N PRO A 190 -2.91 15.36 -2.74
CA PRO A 190 -2.55 13.99 -2.40
C PRO A 190 -1.05 13.75 -2.55
N LEU A 191 -0.45 13.06 -1.57
CA LEU A 191 0.77 12.28 -1.75
C LEU A 191 0.40 10.96 -2.42
N ARG A 192 1.14 10.58 -3.46
CA ARG A 192 0.83 9.38 -4.26
C ARG A 192 1.98 8.38 -4.27
N SER A 193 1.67 7.10 -4.47
CA SER A 193 2.69 6.06 -4.64
C SER A 193 3.37 6.12 -6.02
N SER A 194 2.71 6.71 -7.02
CA SER A 194 3.27 6.94 -8.36
C SER A 194 2.89 8.32 -8.93
N PRO A 195 3.67 8.89 -9.88
CA PRO A 195 3.48 10.25 -10.39
C PRO A 195 2.32 10.38 -11.41
N GLN A 196 1.12 9.96 -11.02
CA GLN A 196 -0.05 9.91 -11.91
C GLN A 196 -1.32 10.36 -11.18
N ALA A 197 -1.98 11.43 -11.65
CA ALA A 197 -3.15 12.02 -10.99
C ALA A 197 -4.46 11.22 -11.17
N GLY A 198 -4.59 10.46 -12.26
CA GLY A 198 -5.82 9.75 -12.64
C GLY A 198 -5.97 8.34 -12.07
N LEU A 199 -5.00 7.85 -11.30
CA LEU A 199 -5.03 6.52 -10.70
C LEU A 199 -5.48 6.57 -9.23
N ASN A 200 -5.98 5.43 -8.74
CA ASN A 200 -6.22 5.22 -7.32
C ASN A 200 -4.91 4.82 -6.62
N ASN A 201 -4.02 5.79 -6.42
CA ASN A 201 -2.66 5.61 -5.89
C ASN A 201 -2.35 6.62 -4.77
N ILE A 202 -3.37 7.08 -4.07
CA ILE A 202 -3.23 8.08 -3.00
C ILE A 202 -2.75 7.36 -1.74
N LEU A 203 -1.59 7.77 -1.24
CA LEU A 203 -1.05 7.31 0.05
C LEU A 203 -1.66 8.10 1.21
N ARG A 204 -1.81 9.42 1.04
CA ARG A 204 -2.30 10.34 2.07
C ARG A 204 -2.60 11.73 1.49
N ASP A 205 -3.51 12.46 2.12
CA ASP A 205 -3.68 13.90 1.88
C ASP A 205 -2.63 14.74 2.62
N LEU A 206 -2.07 15.73 1.93
CA LEU A 206 -1.14 16.72 2.44
C LEU A 206 -1.86 18.06 2.61
N PRO A 207 -2.19 18.46 3.86
CA PRO A 207 -2.75 19.78 4.12
C PRO A 207 -1.78 20.91 3.77
N ILE A 208 -2.33 22.11 3.57
CA ILE A 208 -1.54 23.34 3.46
C ILE A 208 -0.66 23.50 4.71
N GLY A 209 0.60 23.87 4.49
CA GLY A 209 1.61 23.99 5.55
C GLY A 209 2.46 22.74 5.77
N THR A 210 2.12 21.61 5.16
CA THR A 210 2.92 20.38 5.27
C THR A 210 4.32 20.59 4.70
N GLU A 211 5.34 20.27 5.49
CA GLU A 211 6.76 20.39 5.11
C GLU A 211 7.31 19.05 4.57
N LEU A 212 8.13 19.15 3.52
CA LEU A 212 8.61 18.03 2.74
C LEU A 212 10.08 18.27 2.32
N GLU A 213 10.86 17.20 2.19
CA GLU A 213 12.17 17.21 1.51
C GLU A 213 12.01 16.63 0.11
N VAL A 214 12.53 17.31 -0.92
CA VAL A 214 12.60 16.78 -2.29
C VAL A 214 13.75 15.77 -2.35
N ILE A 215 13.47 14.51 -2.70
CA ILE A 215 14.46 13.42 -2.63
C ILE A 215 14.84 12.82 -3.99
N ALA A 216 14.10 13.12 -5.06
CA ALA A 216 14.46 12.71 -6.42
C ALA A 216 14.08 13.78 -7.47
N MET A 217 14.67 13.66 -8.66
CA MET A 217 14.36 14.51 -9.81
C MET A 217 12.91 14.32 -10.27
N PRO A 218 12.31 15.32 -10.93
CA PRO A 218 10.89 15.27 -11.19
C PRO A 218 10.56 14.41 -12.40
N VAL A 219 9.32 13.92 -12.43
CA VAL A 219 8.74 13.21 -13.56
C VAL A 219 7.61 14.05 -14.14
N CYS A 220 7.66 14.28 -15.45
CA CYS A 220 6.58 14.95 -16.18
C CYS A 220 5.53 13.92 -16.60
N THR A 221 4.27 14.10 -16.18
CA THR A 221 3.16 13.28 -16.67
C THR A 221 1.99 14.15 -17.14
N GLU A 222 1.44 13.81 -18.30
CA GLU A 222 0.27 14.50 -18.82
C GLU A 222 -0.98 14.17 -17.98
N TYR A 223 -1.83 15.18 -17.78
CA TYR A 223 -3.10 15.03 -17.11
C TYR A 223 -4.09 16.05 -17.65
N LEU A 224 -5.22 15.55 -18.18
CA LEU A 224 -6.21 16.36 -18.90
C LEU A 224 -5.58 17.08 -20.10
N ASP A 225 -5.75 18.40 -20.22
CA ASP A 225 -5.19 19.25 -21.27
C ASP A 225 -3.80 19.84 -20.93
N GLY A 226 -3.26 19.50 -19.76
CA GLY A 226 -1.94 19.96 -19.29
C GLY A 226 -1.02 18.81 -18.87
N ALA A 227 -0.02 19.15 -18.06
CA ALA A 227 0.85 18.17 -17.40
C ALA A 227 1.19 18.60 -15.97
N ASN A 228 1.46 17.62 -15.13
CA ASN A 228 2.00 17.81 -13.81
C ASN A 228 3.50 17.50 -13.83
N LEU A 229 4.28 18.36 -13.16
CA LEU A 229 5.66 18.06 -12.80
C LEU A 229 5.66 17.46 -11.39
N TRP A 230 5.97 16.17 -11.27
CA TRP A 230 5.90 15.42 -10.03
C TRP A 230 7.26 15.32 -9.38
N TRP A 231 7.35 15.69 -8.11
CA TRP A 231 8.56 15.51 -7.31
C TRP A 231 8.38 14.34 -6.37
N GLN A 232 9.41 13.50 -6.26
CA GLN A 232 9.46 12.54 -5.16
C GLN A 232 9.88 13.30 -3.91
N VAL A 233 9.04 13.19 -2.88
CA VAL A 233 9.17 13.93 -1.63
C VAL A 233 9.14 12.99 -0.44
N ARG A 234 9.72 13.45 0.68
CA ARG A 234 9.74 12.75 1.96
C ARG A 234 9.18 13.63 3.07
N LEU A 235 8.30 13.06 3.88
CA LEU A 235 7.78 13.68 5.10
C LEU A 235 8.76 13.52 6.27
N LEU A 236 8.58 14.31 7.33
CA LEU A 236 9.39 14.21 8.55
C LEU A 236 9.34 12.82 9.22
N ASN A 237 8.25 12.07 9.03
CA ASN A 237 8.10 10.70 9.53
C ASN A 237 8.72 9.64 8.59
N GLY A 238 9.47 10.04 7.56
CA GLY A 238 10.13 9.12 6.63
C GLY A 238 9.24 8.62 5.48
N LEU A 239 7.91 8.74 5.57
CA LEU A 239 7.01 8.39 4.47
C LEU A 239 7.38 9.17 3.21
N SER A 240 7.54 8.46 2.10
CA SER A 240 7.94 9.04 0.82
C SER A 240 6.89 8.75 -0.25
N GLY A 241 6.76 9.65 -1.22
CA GLY A 241 5.82 9.51 -2.32
C GLY A 241 5.97 10.64 -3.34
N TRP A 242 4.99 10.81 -4.21
CA TRP A 242 4.99 11.80 -5.28
C TRP A 242 3.98 12.90 -5.01
N ALA A 243 4.42 14.15 -5.16
CA ALA A 243 3.58 15.33 -5.08
C ALA A 243 3.78 16.21 -6.33
N ALA A 244 2.68 16.70 -6.89
CA ALA A 244 2.74 17.61 -8.03
C ALA A 244 3.18 19.00 -7.57
N GLU A 245 4.14 19.61 -8.27
CA GLU A 245 4.60 20.97 -7.97
C GLU A 245 3.49 22.01 -8.19
N GLY A 246 2.65 21.78 -9.19
CA GLY A 246 1.55 22.65 -9.54
C GLY A 246 0.48 21.95 -10.35
N SER A 247 -0.62 22.66 -10.55
CA SER A 247 -1.80 22.20 -11.27
C SER A 247 -1.51 22.02 -12.76
N ALA A 248 -2.03 20.94 -13.35
CA ALA A 248 -2.00 20.73 -14.79
C ALA A 248 -2.91 21.71 -15.55
N ILE A 249 -4.01 22.15 -14.93
CA ILE A 249 -5.10 22.86 -15.63
C ILE A 249 -5.39 24.27 -15.11
N SER A 250 -4.79 24.67 -13.98
CA SER A 250 -5.02 25.99 -13.36
C SER A 250 -3.70 26.73 -13.14
N PRO A 251 -3.68 28.06 -12.90
CA PRO A 251 -2.45 28.82 -12.64
C PRO A 251 -1.72 28.44 -11.33
N THR A 252 -2.31 27.63 -10.46
CA THR A 252 -1.87 27.38 -9.07
C THR A 252 -0.66 26.46 -8.94
N TYR A 253 0.30 26.86 -8.10
CA TYR A 253 1.36 25.98 -7.57
C TYR A 253 0.94 25.41 -6.23
N TYR A 254 1.33 24.17 -5.98
CA TYR A 254 1.05 23.46 -4.74
C TYR A 254 2.26 23.31 -3.84
N LEU A 255 3.47 23.42 -4.39
CA LEU A 255 4.73 23.37 -3.63
C LEU A 255 5.47 24.70 -3.76
N GLU A 256 6.06 25.14 -2.65
CA GLU A 256 6.91 26.32 -2.57
C GLU A 256 8.19 25.99 -1.79
N VAL A 257 9.33 26.44 -2.30
CA VAL A 257 10.63 26.30 -1.62
C VAL A 257 10.68 27.22 -0.40
N PHE A 258 11.15 26.73 0.73
CA PHE A 258 11.36 27.52 1.94
C PHE A 258 12.70 27.20 2.60
N GLU A 259 13.23 28.16 3.37
CA GLU A 259 14.48 28.05 4.15
C GLU A 259 14.23 27.51 5.56
#